data_AF-A0A939I795-F1
#
_entry.id   AF-A0A939I795-F1
#
_cell.length_a   1.000
_cell.length_b   1.000
_cell.length_c   1.000
_cell.angle_alpha   90.00
_cell.angle_beta   90.00
_cell.angle_gamma   90.00
#
_symmetry.space_group_name_H-M   'P 1'
#
loop_
_entity.id
_entity.type
_entity.pdbx_description
1 polymer ?
#
loop_
_entity_poly.entity_id
_entity_poly.type
_entity_poly.pdbx_seq_one_letter_code
_entity_poly.pdbx_strand_id
1 'polypeptide(L)'
;MADLDEFLRVCAELTGFDVAELHATGMAREHHRTALAHPARDEHALVHLWYVGAWPGEAPSSARAHDQGLVWRTFHGSPPGSAAPGHGSWARAPRGGEKR
;
A
#
# COMPACT_ATOMS: atom_id res chain seq x y z
N MET A 1 -4.00 -1.74 20.02
CA MET A 1 -4.24 -0.93 18.80
C MET A 1 -5.68 -0.42 18.65
N ALA A 2 -6.34 -0.02 19.74
CA ALA A 2 -7.57 0.80 19.60
C ALA A 2 -7.20 2.26 19.26
N ASP A 3 -5.98 2.67 19.60
CA ASP A 3 -5.41 3.97 19.30
C ASP A 3 -4.80 4.02 17.89
N LEU A 4 -5.02 5.14 17.20
CA LEU A 4 -4.54 5.34 15.82
C LEU A 4 -3.03 5.59 15.78
N ASP A 5 -2.47 6.32 16.75
CA ASP A 5 -1.04 6.65 16.77
C ASP A 5 -0.19 5.42 17.12
N GLU A 6 -0.69 4.56 18.01
CA GLU A 6 -0.13 3.22 18.28
C GLU A 6 -0.14 2.35 17.02
N PHE A 7 -1.27 2.30 16.31
CA PHE A 7 -1.40 1.55 15.05
C PHE A 7 -0.38 2.00 14.01
N LEU A 8 -0.24 3.32 13.81
CA LEU A 8 0.68 3.86 12.82
C LEU A 8 2.15 3.63 13.19
N ARG A 9 2.50 3.69 14.47
CA ARG A 9 3.86 3.34 14.93
C ARG A 9 4.21 1.89 14.61
N VAL A 10 3.31 0.95 14.89
CA VAL A 10 3.52 -0.46 14.54
C VAL A 10 3.64 -0.65 13.02
N CYS A 11 2.74 -0.04 12.24
CA CYS A 11 2.78 -0.17 10.79
C CYS A 11 4.02 0.50 10.16
N ALA A 12 4.55 1.57 10.76
CA ALA A 12 5.78 2.19 10.29
C ALA A 12 6.95 1.22 10.37
N GLU A 13 7.12 0.55 11.52
CA GLU A 13 8.16 -0.47 11.71
C GLU A 13 8.00 -1.65 10.73
N LEU A 14 6.75 -2.09 10.47
CA LEU A 14 6.49 -3.23 9.58
C LEU A 14 6.67 -2.92 8.09
N THR A 15 6.40 -1.68 7.66
CA THR A 15 6.34 -1.33 6.23
C THR A 15 7.62 -0.69 5.71
N GLY A 16 8.44 -0.12 6.61
CA GLY A 16 9.63 0.66 6.28
C GLY A 16 9.33 2.11 5.88
N PHE A 17 8.08 2.56 5.99
CA PHE A 17 7.67 3.96 5.79
C PHE A 17 7.47 4.63 7.14
N ASP A 18 7.81 5.91 7.26
CA ASP A 18 7.61 6.63 8.51
C ASP A 18 6.12 6.99 8.76
N VAL A 19 5.80 7.36 10.01
CA VAL A 19 4.42 7.70 10.40
C VAL A 19 3.85 8.86 9.58
N ALA A 20 4.67 9.85 9.20
CA ALA A 20 4.23 10.99 8.40
C ALA A 20 3.91 10.56 6.95
N GLU A 21 4.71 9.67 6.36
CA GLU A 21 4.46 9.06 5.05
C GLU A 21 3.18 8.22 5.05
N LEU A 22 2.96 7.42 6.10
CA LEU A 22 1.72 6.66 6.28
C LEU A 22 0.50 7.59 6.40
N HIS A 23 0.63 8.71 7.13
CA HIS A 23 -0.42 9.74 7.17
C HIS A 23 -0.65 10.42 5.82
N ALA A 24 0.40 10.71 5.06
CA ALA A 24 0.34 11.40 3.78
C ALA A 24 -0.40 10.61 2.69
N THR A 25 -0.52 9.28 2.84
CA THR A 25 -1.41 8.45 1.99
C THR A 25 -2.88 8.88 2.09
N GLY A 26 -3.26 9.49 3.22
CA GLY A 26 -4.65 9.74 3.60
C GLY A 26 -5.44 8.47 3.96
N MET A 27 -4.78 7.32 4.08
CA MET A 27 -5.41 6.02 4.33
C MET A 27 -5.37 5.57 5.79
N ALA A 28 -4.62 6.25 6.67
CA ALA A 28 -4.40 5.88 8.05
C ALA A 28 -5.68 5.45 8.81
N ARG A 29 -6.72 6.29 8.79
CA ARG A 29 -7.99 5.99 9.49
C ARG A 29 -8.78 4.85 8.86
N GLU A 30 -8.72 4.71 7.54
CA GLU A 30 -9.43 3.65 6.83
C GLU A 30 -8.76 2.30 7.07
N HIS A 31 -7.43 2.25 6.97
CA HIS A 31 -6.67 1.03 7.26
C HIS A 31 -6.80 0.64 8.74
N HIS A 32 -6.80 1.60 9.66
CA HIS A 32 -7.07 1.33 11.07
C HIS A 32 -8.46 0.72 11.28
N ARG A 33 -9.50 1.27 10.63
CA ARG A 33 -10.85 0.72 10.66
C ARG A 33 -10.90 -0.70 10.08
N THR A 34 -10.26 -0.92 8.93
CA THR A 34 -10.18 -2.25 8.29
C THR A 34 -9.48 -3.23 9.22
N ALA A 35 -8.33 -2.88 9.80
CA ALA A 35 -7.64 -3.73 10.76
C ALA A 35 -8.52 -4.06 11.98
N LEU A 36 -9.26 -3.07 12.52
CA LEU A 36 -10.18 -3.27 13.64
C LEU A 36 -11.36 -4.18 13.31
N ALA A 37 -11.84 -4.18 12.07
CA ALA A 37 -12.94 -5.03 11.63
C ALA A 37 -12.55 -6.53 11.57
N HIS A 38 -11.25 -6.84 11.51
CA HIS A 38 -10.77 -8.21 11.40
C HIS A 38 -10.24 -8.75 12.74
N PRO A 39 -10.57 -10.02 13.09
CA PRO A 39 -10.19 -10.61 14.38
C PRO A 39 -8.74 -11.10 14.43
N ALA A 40 -8.18 -11.58 13.31
CA ALA A 40 -6.79 -12.04 13.23
C ALA A 40 -5.91 -10.91 12.68
N ARG A 41 -5.11 -10.26 13.52
CA ARG A 41 -4.29 -9.11 13.14
C ARG A 41 -2.81 -9.44 13.29
N ASP A 42 -2.33 -10.40 12.50
CA ASP A 42 -0.90 -10.67 12.42
C ASP A 42 -0.17 -9.60 11.58
N GLU A 43 1.15 -9.59 11.70
CA GLU A 43 2.02 -8.62 11.02
C GLU A 43 1.86 -8.72 9.49
N HIS A 44 1.71 -9.93 8.95
CA HIS A 44 1.56 -10.17 7.52
C HIS A 44 0.28 -9.52 6.98
N ALA A 45 -0.85 -9.65 7.69
CA ALA A 45 -2.10 -9.02 7.29
C ALA A 45 -2.01 -7.49 7.32
N LEU A 46 -1.31 -6.91 8.29
CA LEU A 46 -1.06 -5.47 8.35
C LEU A 46 -0.18 -4.99 7.19
N VAL A 47 0.90 -5.71 6.89
CA VAL A 47 1.78 -5.41 5.75
C VAL A 47 1.02 -5.51 4.44
N HIS A 48 0.24 -6.58 4.24
CA HIS A 48 -0.57 -6.77 3.04
C HIS A 48 -1.59 -5.64 2.88
N LEU A 49 -2.30 -5.27 3.95
CA LEU A 49 -3.26 -4.18 3.95
C LEU A 49 -2.62 -2.87 3.46
N TRP A 50 -1.44 -2.52 3.98
CA TRP A 50 -0.75 -1.29 3.58
C TRP A 50 -0.16 -1.32 2.18
N TYR A 51 0.46 -2.44 1.78
CA TYR A 51 1.08 -2.54 0.46
C TYR A 51 0.06 -2.66 -0.67
N VAL A 52 -1.05 -3.37 -0.44
CA VAL A 52 -2.04 -3.68 -1.49
C VAL A 52 -3.30 -2.81 -1.39
N GLY A 53 -3.61 -2.25 -0.21
CA GLY A 53 -4.88 -1.57 0.07
C GLY A 53 -6.04 -2.52 0.40
N ALA A 54 -5.75 -3.81 0.58
CA ALA A 54 -6.71 -4.89 0.73
C ALA A 54 -6.35 -5.80 1.92
N TRP A 55 -7.36 -6.28 2.63
CA TRP A 55 -7.17 -7.36 3.58
C TRP A 55 -6.80 -8.66 2.83
N PRO A 56 -5.96 -9.56 3.39
CA PRO A 56 -5.61 -10.81 2.71
C PRO A 56 -6.83 -11.62 2.28
N GLY A 57 -6.88 -11.98 1.00
CA GLY A 57 -7.98 -12.76 0.41
C GLY A 57 -9.23 -11.95 0.04
N GLU A 58 -9.20 -10.62 0.22
CA GLU A 58 -10.32 -9.73 -0.07
C GLU A 58 -9.97 -8.71 -1.15
N ALA A 59 -11.00 -8.05 -1.68
CA ALA A 59 -10.83 -6.91 -2.57
C ALA A 59 -10.31 -5.68 -1.77
N PRO A 60 -9.70 -4.68 -2.46
CA PRO A 60 -9.34 -3.43 -1.82
C PRO A 60 -10.53 -2.79 -1.10
N SER A 61 -10.28 -2.26 0.09
CA SER A 61 -11.32 -1.65 0.95
C SER A 61 -11.99 -0.43 0.30
N SER A 62 -11.31 0.21 -0.65
CA SER A 62 -11.84 1.22 -1.56
C SER A 62 -10.97 1.36 -2.80
N ALA A 63 -11.49 2.04 -3.84
CA ALA A 63 -10.66 2.44 -4.99
C ALA A 63 -9.47 3.31 -4.57
N ARG A 64 -9.66 4.18 -3.57
CA ARG A 64 -8.57 4.98 -3.01
C ARG A 64 -7.52 4.12 -2.32
N ALA A 65 -7.92 3.07 -1.60
CA ALA A 65 -7.00 2.14 -0.97
C ALA A 65 -6.12 1.42 -1.99
N HIS A 66 -6.71 0.97 -3.11
CA HIS A 66 -5.96 0.43 -4.24
C HIS A 66 -4.95 1.45 -4.80
N ASP A 67 -5.38 2.69 -5.00
CA ASP A 67 -4.54 3.73 -5.61
C ASP A 67 -3.43 4.23 -4.70
N GLN A 68 -3.64 4.19 -3.39
CA GLN A 68 -2.68 4.64 -2.38
C GLN A 68 -1.82 3.51 -1.78
N GLY A 69 -1.97 2.27 -2.26
CA GLY A 69 -1.19 1.13 -1.81
C GLY A 69 0.31 1.41 -1.88
N LEU A 70 1.05 1.07 -0.82
CA LEU A 70 2.48 1.40 -0.72
C LEU A 70 3.33 0.73 -1.81
N VAL A 71 2.85 -0.38 -2.39
CA VAL A 71 3.51 -1.07 -3.50
C VAL A 71 3.82 -0.11 -4.66
N TRP A 72 2.93 0.83 -4.97
CA TRP A 72 3.12 1.77 -6.07
C TRP A 72 4.18 2.81 -5.78
N ARG A 73 4.28 3.25 -4.52
CA ARG A 73 5.35 4.14 -4.06
C ARG A 73 6.71 3.44 -4.12
N THR A 74 6.80 2.20 -3.65
CA THR A 74 8.04 1.42 -3.67
C THR A 74 8.60 1.25 -5.07
N PHE A 75 7.74 0.91 -6.04
CA PHE A 75 8.15 0.75 -7.45
C PHE A 75 8.18 2.06 -8.24
N HIS A 76 7.84 3.20 -7.62
CA HIS A 76 7.73 4.51 -8.28
C HIS A 76 6.83 4.45 -9.53
N GLY A 77 5.71 3.72 -9.41
CA GLY A 77 4.77 3.45 -10.50
C GLY A 77 3.37 3.97 -10.22
N SER A 78 2.48 3.79 -11.19
CA SER A 78 1.05 4.07 -11.04
C SER A 78 0.25 2.77 -10.92
N PRO A 79 -0.81 2.74 -10.10
CA PRO A 79 -1.72 1.60 -10.03
C PRO A 79 -2.33 1.29 -11.40
N PRO A 80 -2.48 0.01 -11.77
CA PRO A 80 -3.22 -0.39 -12.96
C PRO A 80 -4.63 0.19 -12.95
N GLY A 81 -5.05 0.83 -14.05
CA GLY A 81 -6.38 1.42 -14.18
C GLY A 81 -6.57 2.79 -13.49
N SER A 82 -5.60 3.27 -12.70
CA SER A 82 -5.65 4.61 -12.07
C SER A 82 -5.11 5.72 -12.98
N ALA A 83 -4.10 5.41 -13.81
CA ALA A 83 -3.61 6.30 -14.86
C ALA A 83 -3.30 5.50 -16.14
N ALA A 84 -3.67 6.05 -17.30
CA ALA A 84 -3.30 5.44 -18.57
C ALA A 84 -1.77 5.51 -18.74
N PRO A 85 -1.08 4.38 -19.03
CA PRO A 85 0.32 4.44 -19.41
C PRO A 85 0.45 5.33 -20.64
N GLY A 86 1.37 6.29 -20.62
CA GLY A 86 1.66 7.10 -21.81
C GLY A 86 2.03 6.21 -23.01
N HIS A 87 1.78 6.69 -24.22
CA HIS A 87 2.20 5.99 -25.44
C HIS A 87 3.71 5.70 -25.38
N GLY A 88 4.10 4.45 -25.65
CA GLY A 88 5.50 4.03 -25.60
C GLY A 88 6.07 3.77 -24.20
N SER A 89 5.24 3.74 -23.14
CA SER A 89 5.66 3.35 -21.78
C SER A 89 6.32 1.96 -21.69
N TRP A 90 6.03 1.09 -22.67
CA TRP A 90 6.63 -0.23 -22.83
C TRP A 90 7.69 -0.31 -23.95
N ALA A 91 7.98 0.81 -24.62
CA ALA A 91 8.88 0.82 -25.78
C ALA A 91 10.36 0.65 -25.39
N ARG A 92 10.71 0.87 -24.12
CA ARG A 92 12.07 0.75 -23.61
C ARG A 92 12.15 -0.36 -22.56
N ALA A 93 13.18 -1.19 -22.64
CA ALA A 93 13.43 -2.23 -21.65
C ALA A 93 13.64 -1.62 -20.25
N PRO A 94 13.19 -2.29 -19.17
CA PRO A 94 13.50 -1.90 -17.81
C PRO A 94 15.01 -1.87 -17.59
N ARG A 95 15.50 -0.91 -16.81
CA ARG A 95 16.92 -0.85 -16.42
C ARG A 95 17.29 -2.14 -15.68
N GLY A 96 18.27 -2.89 -16.22
CA GLY A 96 18.69 -4.20 -15.70
C GLY A 96 18.21 -5.42 -16.50
N GLY A 97 17.32 -5.23 -17.48
CA GLY A 97 16.91 -6.27 -18.44
C GLY A 97 17.78 -6.35 -19.70
N GLU A 98 18.84 -5.54 -19.78
CA GLU A 98 19.82 -5.60 -20.86
C GLU A 98 20.61 -6.92 -20.71
N LYS A 99 20.53 -7.78 -21.72
CA LYS A 99 21.33 -9.01 -21.75
C LYS A 99 22.81 -8.63 -21.64
N ARG A 100 23.46 -9.08 -20.56
CA ARG A 100 24.93 -9.06 -20.46
C ARG A 100 25.56 -9.88 -21.58
#